data_AF-A0A245ZVS5-F1
#
_entry.id   AF-A0A245ZVS5-F1
#
_cell.length_a   1.000
_cell.length_b   1.000
_cell.length_c   1.000
_cell.angle_alpha   90.00
_cell.angle_beta   90.00
_cell.angle_gamma   90.00
#
_symmetry.space_group_name_H-M   'P 1'
#
loop_
_entity.id
_entity.type
_entity.pdbx_description
1 polymer ?
#
loop_
_entity_poly.entity_id
_entity_poly.type
_entity_poly.pdbx_seq_one_letter_code
_entity_poly.pdbx_strand_id
1 'polypeptide(L)'
;MRVALFVSLAVAAASPALATDRTGYQAIAAGDYQKAEETLVQERRIFPRRPELMINLATVYARTGRTSEAANLYRAALQADAVDMAMPDGMVTSSHDVAQRGLNRLGTTTLAVR
;
A
#
# COMPACT_ATOMS: atom_id res chain seq x y z
N MET A 1 50.78 -4.13 19.45
CA MET A 1 49.73 -5.16 19.29
C MET A 1 48.42 -4.46 18.98
N ARG A 2 47.80 -4.69 17.82
CA ARG A 2 46.52 -4.08 17.43
C ARG A 2 45.45 -5.17 17.49
N VAL A 3 44.57 -5.10 18.48
CA VAL A 3 43.40 -5.97 18.57
C VAL A 3 42.32 -5.35 17.70
N ALA A 4 42.03 -5.96 16.55
CA ALA A 4 40.90 -5.61 15.72
C ALA A 4 39.69 -6.43 16.19
N LEU A 5 38.75 -5.77 16.89
CA LEU A 5 37.45 -6.34 17.21
C LEU A 5 36.54 -6.16 15.98
N PHE A 6 36.28 -7.23 15.25
CA PHE A 6 35.26 -7.21 14.21
C PHE A 6 33.88 -7.29 14.88
N VAL A 7 33.17 -6.17 14.90
CA VAL A 7 31.74 -6.15 15.18
C VAL A 7 31.04 -6.66 13.92
N SER A 8 30.71 -7.94 13.92
CA SER A 8 29.87 -8.54 12.87
C SER A 8 28.44 -8.06 13.06
N LEU A 9 28.10 -6.94 12.40
CA LEU A 9 26.71 -6.50 12.25
C LEU A 9 26.01 -7.52 11.34
N ALA A 10 25.28 -8.45 11.95
CA ALA A 10 24.40 -9.35 11.22
C ALA A 10 23.31 -8.51 10.54
N VAL A 11 23.52 -8.20 9.26
CA VAL A 11 22.46 -7.69 8.39
C VAL A 11 21.41 -8.79 8.32
N ALA A 12 20.32 -8.62 9.07
CA ALA A 12 19.12 -9.40 8.86
C ALA A 12 18.66 -9.11 7.43
N ALA A 13 19.02 -9.99 6.50
CA ALA A 13 18.38 -10.05 5.20
C ALA A 13 16.90 -10.31 5.48
N ALA A 14 16.08 -9.26 5.38
CA ALA A 14 14.64 -9.41 5.32
C ALA A 14 14.36 -10.27 4.08
N SER A 15 14.11 -11.56 4.32
CA SER A 15 13.87 -12.53 3.25
C SER A 15 12.75 -12.02 2.34
N PRO A 16 12.88 -12.15 1.01
CA PRO A 16 11.80 -11.77 0.06
C PRO A 16 10.52 -12.62 0.22
N ALA A 17 10.52 -13.59 1.14
CA ALA A 17 9.42 -14.50 1.43
C ALA A 17 8.27 -13.90 2.27
N LEU A 18 8.45 -12.75 2.94
CA LEU A 18 7.34 -12.05 3.59
C LEU A 18 6.44 -11.28 2.60
N ALA A 19 6.75 -11.31 1.30
CA ALA A 19 6.05 -10.54 0.28
C ALA A 19 4.84 -11.23 -0.36
N THR A 20 4.60 -12.52 -0.08
CA THR A 20 3.53 -13.29 -0.74
C THR A 20 2.27 -13.41 0.09
N ASP A 21 2.36 -13.25 1.42
CA ASP A 21 1.17 -13.16 2.25
C ASP A 21 0.72 -11.70 2.32
N ARG A 22 0.12 -11.23 1.23
CA ARG A 22 -0.51 -9.89 1.16
C ARG A 22 -1.79 -9.89 2.01
N THR A 23 -1.66 -10.14 3.30
CA THR A 23 -2.78 -10.35 4.24
C THR A 23 -3.78 -9.18 4.20
N GLY A 24 -3.28 -7.94 4.11
CA GLY A 24 -4.11 -6.77 3.90
C GLY A 24 -4.90 -6.78 2.58
N TYR A 25 -4.28 -7.21 1.48
CA TYR A 25 -4.96 -7.34 0.17
C TYR A 25 -5.97 -8.49 0.15
N GLN A 26 -5.65 -9.64 0.76
CA GLN A 26 -6.59 -10.75 0.86
C GLN A 26 -7.85 -10.36 1.64
N ALA A 27 -7.70 -9.59 2.73
CA ALA A 27 -8.84 -9.04 3.46
C ALA A 27 -9.67 -8.06 2.62
N ILE A 28 -9.04 -7.22 1.79
CA ILE A 28 -9.76 -6.38 0.80
C ILE A 28 -10.56 -7.25 -0.16
N ALA A 29 -9.95 -8.30 -0.72
CA ALA A 29 -10.60 -9.20 -1.67
C ALA A 29 -11.78 -9.96 -1.05
N ALA A 30 -11.69 -10.27 0.24
CA ALA A 30 -12.77 -10.87 1.02
C ALA A 30 -13.86 -9.87 1.46
N GLY A 31 -13.67 -8.57 1.26
CA GLY A 31 -14.57 -7.52 1.73
C GLY A 31 -14.49 -7.23 3.23
N ASP A 32 -13.53 -7.84 3.93
CA ASP A 32 -13.26 -7.58 5.35
C ASP A 32 -12.40 -6.32 5.50
N TYR A 33 -13.06 -5.17 5.31
CA TYR A 33 -12.40 -3.87 5.31
C TYR A 33 -11.83 -3.47 6.68
N GLN A 34 -12.41 -3.97 7.77
CA GLN A 34 -11.90 -3.71 9.12
C GLN A 34 -10.55 -4.42 9.31
N LYS A 35 -10.49 -5.73 9.06
CA LYS A 35 -9.24 -6.49 9.14
C LYS A 35 -8.19 -5.97 8.16
N ALA A 36 -8.61 -5.58 6.95
CA ALA A 36 -7.74 -4.99 5.96
C ALA A 36 -7.08 -3.72 6.48
N GLU A 37 -7.86 -2.79 7.04
CA GLU A 37 -7.33 -1.56 7.61
C GLU A 37 -6.35 -1.83 8.75
N GLU A 38 -6.74 -2.63 9.75
CA GLU A 38 -5.90 -2.96 10.90
C GLU A 38 -4.55 -3.53 10.46
N THR A 39 -4.58 -4.43 9.47
CA THR A 39 -3.40 -5.08 8.91
C THR A 39 -2.52 -4.09 8.14
N LEU A 40 -3.11 -3.32 7.21
CA LEU A 40 -2.40 -2.37 6.37
C LEU A 40 -1.79 -1.23 7.20
N VAL A 41 -2.46 -0.78 8.26
CA VAL A 41 -1.90 0.22 9.19
C VAL A 41 -0.65 -0.31 9.89
N GLN A 42 -0.65 -1.58 10.31
CA GLN A 42 0.53 -2.22 10.92
C GLN A 42 1.67 -2.38 9.91
N GLU A 43 1.38 -2.90 8.72
CA GLU A 43 2.37 -3.06 7.64
C GLU A 43 3.01 -1.71 7.25
N ARG A 44 2.22 -0.63 7.18
CA ARG A 44 2.75 0.72 6.87
C ARG A 44 3.65 1.29 7.95
N ARG A 45 3.52 0.89 9.20
CA ARG A 45 4.48 1.29 10.25
C ARG A 45 5.86 0.70 10.00
N ILE A 46 5.90 -0.50 9.40
CA ILE A 46 7.14 -1.21 9.06
C ILE A 46 7.69 -0.70 7.71
N PHE A 47 6.81 -0.49 6.73
CA PHE A 47 7.17 -0.09 5.37
C PHE A 47 6.47 1.23 4.95
N PRO A 48 6.85 2.38 5.54
CA PRO A 48 6.10 3.63 5.40
C PRO A 48 6.12 4.23 3.99
N ARG A 49 7.10 3.85 3.15
CA ARG A 49 7.29 4.39 1.79
C ARG A 49 6.77 3.50 0.68
N ARG A 50 6.15 2.35 0.98
CA ARG A 50 5.63 1.44 -0.06
C ARG A 50 4.31 1.96 -0.64
N PRO A 51 4.26 2.35 -1.93
CA PRO A 51 3.04 2.86 -2.54
C PRO A 51 1.91 1.81 -2.58
N GLU A 52 2.22 0.52 -2.64
CA GLU A 52 1.23 -0.56 -2.66
C GLU A 52 0.37 -0.56 -1.39
N LEU A 53 0.99 -0.33 -0.23
CA LEU A 53 0.28 -0.25 1.04
C LEU A 53 -0.58 1.01 1.15
N MET A 54 -0.09 2.13 0.59
CA MET A 54 -0.87 3.37 0.51
C MET A 54 -2.11 3.18 -0.38
N ILE A 55 -1.94 2.54 -1.53
CA ILE A 55 -3.01 2.27 -2.51
C ILE A 55 -4.04 1.28 -1.95
N ASN A 56 -3.59 0.22 -1.28
CA ASN A 56 -4.49 -0.74 -0.65
C ASN A 56 -5.30 -0.09 0.47
N LEU A 57 -4.66 0.70 1.35
CA LEU A 57 -5.37 1.41 2.41
C LEU A 57 -6.31 2.49 1.85
N ALA A 58 -5.91 3.19 0.80
CA ALA A 58 -6.77 4.13 0.09
C ALA A 58 -8.01 3.44 -0.49
N THR A 59 -7.84 2.22 -1.01
CA THR A 59 -8.95 1.41 -1.53
C THR A 59 -9.93 1.03 -0.42
N VAL A 60 -9.41 0.62 0.75
CA VAL A 60 -10.25 0.38 1.95
C VAL A 60 -11.03 1.64 2.30
N TYR A 61 -10.36 2.79 2.39
CA TYR A 61 -10.99 4.06 2.77
C TYR A 61 -12.05 4.51 1.77
N ALA A 62 -11.80 4.33 0.47
CA ALA A 62 -12.78 4.61 -0.58
C ALA A 62 -14.02 3.71 -0.44
N ARG A 63 -13.83 2.42 -0.15
CA ARG A 63 -14.93 1.44 0.01
C ARG A 63 -15.76 1.68 1.26
N THR A 64 -15.19 2.28 2.30
CA THR A 64 -15.90 2.62 3.54
C THR A 64 -16.34 4.09 3.61
N GLY A 65 -16.40 4.81 2.48
CA GLY A 65 -16.89 6.19 2.42
C GLY A 65 -15.94 7.28 2.96
N ARG A 66 -14.72 6.93 3.34
CA ARG A 66 -13.68 7.87 3.83
C ARG A 66 -12.91 8.49 2.66
N THR A 67 -13.64 9.15 1.76
CA THR A 67 -13.12 9.64 0.48
C THR A 67 -11.95 10.62 0.63
N SER A 68 -11.98 11.51 1.63
CA SER A 68 -10.89 12.47 1.86
C SER A 68 -9.58 11.78 2.25
N GLU A 69 -9.64 10.77 3.12
CA GLU A 69 -8.48 10.00 3.55
C GLU A 69 -7.95 9.12 2.42
N ALA A 70 -8.84 8.51 1.64
CA ALA A 70 -8.46 7.78 0.43
C ALA A 70 -7.70 8.68 -0.56
N ALA A 71 -8.21 9.89 -0.81
CA ALA A 71 -7.56 10.84 -1.71
C ALA A 71 -6.18 11.27 -1.19
N ASN A 72 -6.02 11.46 0.13
CA ASN A 72 -4.72 11.75 0.74
C ASN A 72 -3.71 10.63 0.49
N LEU A 73 -4.12 9.37 0.66
CA LEU A 73 -3.25 8.21 0.46
C LEU A 73 -2.90 7.98 -1.00
N TYR A 74 -3.84 8.14 -1.94
CA TYR A 74 -3.50 8.09 -3.37
C TYR A 74 -2.52 9.19 -3.77
N ARG A 75 -2.71 10.42 -3.27
CA ARG A 75 -1.74 11.50 -3.50
C ARG A 75 -0.37 11.19 -2.91
N ALA A 76 -0.30 10.58 -1.72
CA ALA A 76 0.96 10.15 -1.13
C ALA A 76 1.66 9.06 -1.98
N ALA A 77 0.90 8.12 -2.55
CA ALA A 77 1.44 7.11 -3.44
C ALA A 77 2.07 7.71 -4.72
N LEU A 78 1.50 8.80 -5.24
CA LEU A 78 2.08 9.55 -6.37
C LEU A 78 3.38 10.29 -6.02
N GLN A 79 3.67 10.51 -4.74
CA GLN A 79 4.92 11.11 -4.26
C GLN A 79 5.99 10.06 -3.92
N ALA A 80 5.64 8.78 -3.93
CA ALA A 80 6.57 7.67 -3.74
C ALA A 80 7.16 7.21 -5.07
N ASP A 81 8.23 6.42 -5.01
CA ASP A 81 8.80 5.79 -6.20
C ASP A 81 7.75 4.88 -6.86
N ALA A 82 7.59 5.00 -8.17
CA ALA A 82 6.67 4.16 -8.93
C ALA A 82 7.17 2.71 -8.91
N VAL A 83 6.24 1.77 -8.74
CA VAL A 83 6.53 0.34 -8.75
C VAL A 83 5.49 -0.39 -9.57
N ASP A 84 5.88 -1.52 -10.15
CA ASP A 84 4.96 -2.41 -10.84
C ASP A 84 4.03 -3.10 -9.84
N MET A 85 2.73 -3.03 -10.12
CA MET A 85 1.69 -3.67 -9.33
C MET A 85 0.97 -4.72 -10.17
N ALA A 86 0.95 -5.95 -9.67
CA ALA A 86 0.09 -7.01 -10.20
C ALA A 86 -1.35 -6.77 -9.74
N MET A 87 -2.25 -6.62 -10.70
CA MET A 87 -3.66 -6.34 -10.50
C MET A 87 -4.49 -7.64 -10.47
N PRO A 88 -5.73 -7.61 -9.93
CA PRO A 88 -6.58 -8.79 -9.85
C PRO A 88 -6.93 -9.42 -11.21
N ASP A 89 -6.91 -8.62 -12.28
CA ASP A 89 -7.16 -9.04 -13.67
C ASP A 89 -5.93 -9.70 -14.33
N GLY A 90 -4.83 -9.86 -13.59
CA GLY A 90 -3.58 -10.42 -14.09
C GLY A 90 -2.71 -9.42 -14.84
N MET A 91 -3.15 -8.17 -15.02
CA MET A 91 -2.31 -7.14 -15.63
C MET A 91 -1.28 -6.60 -14.64
N VAL A 92 -0.18 -6.10 -15.18
CA VAL A 92 0.79 -5.30 -14.43
C VAL A 92 0.62 -3.85 -14.84
N THR A 93 0.58 -2.94 -13.87
CA THR A 93 0.46 -1.50 -14.09
C THR A 93 1.30 -0.76 -13.05
N SER A 94 1.69 0.49 -13.35
CA SER A 94 2.39 1.31 -12.37
C SER A 94 1.50 1.66 -11.18
N SER A 95 2.06 1.69 -9.98
CA SER A 95 1.41 2.19 -8.77
C SER A 95 0.86 3.61 -8.94
N HIS A 96 1.55 4.46 -9.71
CA HIS A 96 1.07 5.80 -10.03
C HIS A 96 -0.22 5.76 -10.87
N ASP A 97 -0.30 4.87 -11.85
CA ASP A 97 -1.52 4.71 -12.66
C ASP A 97 -2.69 4.24 -11.81
N VAL A 98 -2.45 3.31 -10.88
CA VAL A 98 -3.50 2.85 -9.94
C VAL A 98 -3.99 4.01 -9.06
N ALA A 99 -3.05 4.80 -8.52
CA ALA A 99 -3.38 5.94 -7.67
C ALA A 99 -4.16 7.02 -8.44
N GLN A 100 -3.76 7.33 -9.66
CA GLN A 100 -4.47 8.31 -10.51
C GLN A 100 -5.88 7.83 -10.87
N ARG A 101 -6.04 6.55 -11.24
CA ARG A 101 -7.37 5.95 -11.46
C ARG A 101 -8.22 6.00 -10.20
N GLY A 102 -7.62 5.78 -9.03
CA GLY A 102 -8.26 5.93 -7.72
C GLY A 102 -8.82 7.34 -7.52
N LEU A 103 -7.98 8.37 -7.67
CA LEU A 103 -8.37 9.78 -7.55
C LEU A 103 -9.48 10.18 -8.53
N ASN A 104 -9.36 9.77 -9.79
CA ASN A 104 -10.35 10.08 -10.81
C ASN A 104 -11.73 9.51 -10.44
N ARG A 105 -11.79 8.27 -9.93
CA ARG A 105 -13.04 7.66 -9.47
C ARG A 105 -13.65 8.42 -8.29
N LEU A 106 -12.84 8.82 -7.30
CA LEU A 106 -13.32 9.60 -6.16
C LEU A 106 -13.94 10.94 -6.62
N GLY A 107 -13.29 11.63 -7.57
CA GLY A 107 -13.79 12.88 -8.15
C GLY A 107 -15.13 12.72 -8.87
N THR A 108 -15.31 11.64 -9.64
CA THR A 108 -16.59 11.34 -10.30
C THR A 108 -17.72 11.05 -9.31
N THR A 109 -17.43 10.35 -8.21
CA THR A 109 -18.43 10.05 -7.16
C THR A 109 -18.88 11.31 -6.43
N THR A 110 -17.98 12.24 -6.13
CA THR A 110 -18.36 13.50 -5.45
C THR A 110 -19.25 14.40 -6.32
N LEU A 111 -19.07 14.38 -7.64
CA LEU A 111 -19.91 15.14 -8.58
C LEU A 111 -21.31 14.53 -8.76
N ALA A 112 -21.46 13.20 -8.63
CA ALA A 112 -22.74 12.51 -8.81
C ALA A 112 -23.68 12.55 -7.59
N VAL A 113 -23.16 12.92 -6.41
CA VAL A 113 -23.92 12.96 -5.14
C VAL A 113 -24.37 14.39 -4.78
N ARG A 114 -24.02 15.38 -5.60
CA ARG A 114 -24.45 16.78 -5.48
C ARG A 114 -25.60 17.08 -6.43
#